data_AF-A0A225DW18-F1
#
_entry.id   AF-A0A225DW18-F1
#
_cell.length_a   1.000
_cell.length_b   1.000
_cell.length_c   1.000
_cell.angle_alpha   90.00
_cell.angle_beta   90.00
_cell.angle_gamma   90.00
#
_symmetry.space_group_name_H-M   'P 1'
#
loop_
_entity.id
_entity.type
_entity.pdbx_description
1 polymer ?
#
loop_
_entity_poly.entity_id
_entity_poly.type
_entity_poly.pdbx_seq_one_letter_code
_entity_poly.pdbx_strand_id
1 'polypeptide(L)'
;MFPGRAKRWPLVALAAACVAGVAVNPYHVRLFGVVWEYATQTGPLRGVQELAPPDPAAPWAWVAGALLAWAGVVVVRRRPVDGFAIALLVGGLFFSLRMRRDVWFASVVALTVLRDSGEVIGPRMRTLAVVGIVAATFLALHAIQLAGLGPPADPGAANTEIYPSGRRNMFARATCRGRCSIRSTGVAISLPHSPSIPSRSTGGRTCTAAPA
;
A
#
# COMPACT_ATOMS: atom_id res chain seq x y z
N MET A 1 -18.74 -2.85 -24.73
CA MET A 1 -19.06 -2.93 -26.18
C MET A 1 -18.36 -4.13 -26.80
N PHE A 2 -18.93 -5.32 -26.59
CA PHE A 2 -18.76 -6.47 -27.48
C PHE A 2 -20.14 -7.12 -27.62
N PRO A 3 -20.99 -6.61 -28.53
CA PRO A 3 -22.35 -7.10 -28.67
C PRO A 3 -22.32 -8.47 -29.35
N GLY A 4 -22.84 -9.50 -28.67
CA GLY A 4 -23.27 -10.78 -29.24
C GLY A 4 -22.16 -11.78 -29.54
N ARG A 5 -22.11 -12.91 -28.80
CA ARG A 5 -21.26 -14.11 -29.03
C ARG A 5 -19.91 -13.82 -29.71
N ALA A 6 -19.26 -12.70 -29.40
CA ALA A 6 -17.96 -12.39 -29.93
C ALA A 6 -17.07 -13.55 -29.47
N LYS A 7 -16.41 -14.22 -30.42
CA LYS A 7 -15.53 -15.37 -30.14
C LYS A 7 -14.74 -14.98 -28.90
N ARG A 8 -14.81 -15.73 -27.79
CA ARG A 8 -14.05 -15.43 -26.56
C ARG A 8 -12.55 -15.54 -26.79
N TRP A 9 -12.16 -16.05 -27.95
CA TRP A 9 -10.80 -16.32 -28.38
C TRP A 9 -9.85 -15.12 -28.31
N PRO A 10 -10.19 -13.87 -28.70
CA PRO A 10 -9.31 -12.73 -28.56
C PRO A 10 -8.99 -12.40 -27.10
N LEU A 11 -9.94 -12.58 -26.17
CA LEU A 11 -9.70 -12.36 -24.74
C LEU A 11 -8.78 -13.45 -24.18
N VAL A 12 -9.02 -14.70 -24.55
CA VAL A 12 -8.15 -15.83 -24.16
C VAL A 12 -6.75 -15.65 -24.76
N ALA A 13 -6.66 -15.27 -26.04
CA ALA A 13 -5.39 -15.00 -26.71
C ALA A 13 -4.66 -13.82 -26.09
N LEU A 14 -5.37 -12.75 -25.69
CA LEU A 14 -4.77 -11.62 -24.98
C LEU A 14 -4.27 -12.02 -23.60
N ALA A 15 -5.05 -12.79 -22.84
CA ALA A 15 -4.62 -13.31 -21.54
C ALA A 15 -3.40 -14.23 -21.70
N ALA A 16 -3.41 -15.13 -22.67
CA ALA A 16 -2.29 -16.00 -23.01
C ALA A 16 -1.07 -15.19 -23.45
N ALA A 17 -1.24 -14.14 -24.25
CA ALA A 17 -0.16 -13.25 -24.68
C ALA A 17 0.42 -12.44 -23.51
N CYS A 18 -0.41 -11.98 -22.57
CA CYS A 18 0.07 -11.34 -21.33
C CYS A 18 0.88 -12.33 -20.48
N VAL A 19 0.37 -13.55 -20.29
CA VAL A 19 1.08 -14.61 -19.53
C VAL A 19 2.39 -14.97 -20.23
N ALA A 20 2.37 -15.12 -21.56
CA ALA A 20 3.56 -15.37 -22.36
C ALA A 20 4.55 -14.21 -22.29
N GLY A 21 4.09 -12.96 -22.34
CA GLY A 21 4.93 -11.76 -22.17
C GLY A 21 5.60 -11.71 -20.80
N VAL A 22 4.90 -12.12 -19.74
CA VAL A 22 5.49 -12.27 -18.40
C VAL A 22 6.52 -13.40 -18.38
N ALA A 23 6.26 -14.52 -19.06
CA ALA A 23 7.16 -15.69 -19.10
C ALA A 23 8.42 -15.48 -19.97
N VAL A 24 8.30 -14.73 -21.08
CA VAL A 24 9.42 -14.42 -22.00
C VAL A 24 10.41 -13.43 -21.37
N ASN A 25 10.01 -12.71 -20.32
CA ASN A 25 10.89 -11.78 -19.64
C ASN A 25 12.07 -12.55 -18.97
N PRO A 26 13.34 -12.30 -19.38
CA PRO A 26 14.50 -13.10 -18.95
C PRO A 26 14.74 -13.05 -17.44
N TYR A 27 14.11 -12.12 -16.72
CA TYR A 27 14.22 -11.99 -15.28
C TYR A 27 13.25 -12.88 -14.50
N HIS A 28 12.24 -13.54 -15.11
CA HIS A 28 11.10 -14.07 -14.38
C HIS A 28 11.47 -15.09 -13.28
N VAL A 29 12.24 -16.15 -13.58
CA VAL A 29 12.49 -17.22 -12.60
C VAL A 29 13.26 -16.71 -11.38
N ARG A 30 14.29 -15.88 -11.61
CA ARG A 30 15.11 -15.35 -10.51
C ARG A 30 14.35 -14.30 -9.71
N LEU A 31 13.51 -13.49 -10.36
CA LEU A 31 12.72 -12.48 -9.66
C LEU A 31 11.62 -13.13 -8.82
N PHE A 32 10.96 -14.19 -9.31
CA PHE A 32 10.03 -14.97 -8.49
C PHE A 32 10.71 -15.70 -7.34
N GLY A 33 11.94 -16.20 -7.51
CA GLY A 33 12.72 -16.76 -6.42
C GLY A 33 12.99 -15.74 -5.30
N VAL A 34 13.43 -14.53 -5.67
CA VAL A 34 13.67 -13.44 -4.71
C VAL A 34 12.37 -12.96 -4.06
N VAL A 35 11.29 -12.81 -4.84
CA VAL A 35 9.98 -12.43 -4.31
C VAL A 35 9.43 -13.51 -3.38
N TRP A 36 9.64 -14.79 -3.70
CA TRP A 36 9.24 -15.91 -2.86
C TRP A 36 10.04 -15.92 -1.55
N GLU A 37 11.34 -15.75 -1.63
CA GLU A 37 12.20 -15.65 -0.45
C GLU A 37 11.79 -14.47 0.44
N TYR A 38 11.54 -13.29 -0.14
CA TYR A 38 10.98 -12.16 0.59
C TYR A 38 9.57 -12.42 1.12
N ALA A 39 8.73 -13.15 0.39
CA ALA A 39 7.38 -13.51 0.83
C ALA A 39 7.41 -14.46 2.05
N THR A 40 8.44 -15.29 2.16
CA THR A 40 8.64 -16.19 3.31
C THR A 40 9.31 -15.50 4.51
N GLN A 41 10.03 -14.39 4.29
CA GLN A 41 10.65 -13.63 5.37
C GLN A 41 9.65 -12.68 6.02
N THR A 42 9.15 -13.03 7.20
CA THR A 42 8.16 -12.23 7.96
C THR A 42 8.67 -10.85 8.40
N GLY A 43 9.99 -10.63 8.46
CA GLY A 43 10.62 -9.38 8.90
C GLY A 43 10.42 -8.20 7.92
N PRO A 44 10.89 -8.29 6.66
CA PRO A 44 10.74 -7.23 5.67
C PRO A 44 9.28 -6.88 5.35
N LEU A 45 8.39 -7.87 5.32
CA LEU A 45 6.95 -7.69 5.05
C LEU A 45 6.26 -6.76 6.06
N ARG A 46 6.71 -6.75 7.32
CA ARG A 46 6.16 -5.86 8.35
C ARG A 46 6.66 -4.42 8.25
N GLY A 47 7.78 -4.20 7.56
CA GLY A 47 8.35 -2.86 7.36
C GLY A 47 7.64 -2.05 6.28
N VAL A 48 6.96 -2.69 5.34
CA VAL A 48 6.31 -2.02 4.20
C VAL A 48 4.80 -2.02 4.40
N GLN A 49 4.27 -0.90 4.90
CA GLN A 49 2.82 -0.74 5.13
C GLN A 49 1.96 -0.95 3.88
N GLU A 50 2.51 -0.83 2.66
CA GLU A 50 1.77 -1.07 1.41
C GLU A 50 1.44 -2.55 1.16
N LEU A 51 2.27 -3.45 1.68
CA LEU A 51 2.11 -4.90 1.58
C LEU A 51 1.20 -5.47 2.68
N ALA A 52 0.88 -4.67 3.69
CA ALA A 52 -0.03 -5.07 4.75
C ALA A 52 -1.45 -5.29 4.17
N PRO A 53 -2.22 -6.21 4.77
CA PRO A 53 -3.63 -6.35 4.47
C PRO A 53 -4.37 -5.01 4.61
N PRO A 54 -5.42 -4.76 3.81
CA PRO A 54 -6.27 -3.60 4.00
C PRO A 54 -6.81 -3.57 5.43
N ASP A 55 -6.78 -2.39 6.03
CA ASP A 55 -7.39 -2.21 7.34
C ASP A 55 -8.92 -2.18 7.15
N PRO A 56 -9.69 -3.08 7.78
CA PRO A 56 -11.14 -3.08 7.65
C PRO A 56 -11.77 -1.83 8.27
N ALA A 57 -11.08 -1.09 9.16
CA ALA A 57 -11.58 0.17 9.69
C ALA A 57 -11.38 1.35 8.71
N ALA A 58 -10.57 1.15 7.66
CA ALA A 58 -10.25 2.20 6.73
C ALA A 58 -11.45 2.59 5.85
N PRO A 59 -11.81 3.89 5.75
CA PRO A 59 -12.97 4.32 4.99
C PRO A 59 -12.89 3.95 3.49
N TRP A 60 -11.69 3.93 2.90
CA TRP A 60 -11.51 3.55 1.49
C TRP A 60 -11.78 2.06 1.22
N ALA A 61 -11.52 1.17 2.19
CA ALA A 61 -11.81 -0.26 2.05
C ALA A 61 -13.33 -0.50 1.94
N TRP A 62 -14.13 0.23 2.73
CA TRP A 62 -15.59 0.20 2.64
C TRP A 62 -16.12 0.74 1.33
N VAL A 63 -15.57 1.86 0.84
CA VAL A 63 -15.96 2.42 -0.46
C VAL A 63 -15.68 1.42 -1.59
N ALA A 64 -14.50 0.80 -1.61
CA ALA A 64 -14.16 -0.21 -2.59
C ALA A 64 -15.06 -1.46 -2.48
N GLY A 65 -15.33 -1.92 -1.26
CA GLY A 65 -16.24 -3.04 -0.99
C GLY A 65 -17.68 -2.77 -1.42
N ALA A 66 -18.20 -1.58 -1.13
CA ALA A 66 -19.53 -1.14 -1.56
C ALA A 66 -19.63 -1.07 -3.09
N LEU A 67 -18.58 -0.59 -3.76
CA LEU A 67 -18.52 -0.52 -5.21
C LEU A 67 -18.49 -1.91 -5.86
N LEU A 68 -17.69 -2.84 -5.31
CA LEU A 68 -17.66 -4.25 -5.74
C LEU A 68 -19.01 -4.95 -5.49
N ALA A 69 -19.64 -4.72 -4.33
CA ALA A 69 -20.95 -5.28 -4.01
C ALA A 69 -22.01 -4.78 -4.99
N TRP A 70 -22.02 -3.47 -5.29
CA TRP A 70 -22.93 -2.90 -6.28
C TRP A 70 -22.70 -3.50 -7.68
N ALA A 71 -21.44 -3.63 -8.10
CA ALA A 71 -21.09 -4.31 -9.35
C ALA A 71 -21.61 -5.76 -9.38
N GLY A 72 -21.47 -6.49 -8.28
CA GLY A 72 -21.99 -7.85 -8.12
C GLY A 72 -23.51 -7.94 -8.26
N VAL A 73 -24.26 -7.03 -7.60
CA VAL A 73 -25.72 -6.96 -7.73
C VAL A 73 -26.13 -6.71 -9.18
N VAL A 74 -25.44 -5.79 -9.86
CA VAL A 74 -25.69 -5.50 -11.28
C VAL A 74 -25.44 -6.73 -12.14
N VAL A 75 -24.34 -7.46 -11.92
CA VAL A 75 -24.02 -8.68 -12.68
C VAL A 75 -25.06 -9.79 -12.46
N VAL A 76 -25.49 -10.01 -11.21
CA VAL A 76 -26.48 -11.05 -10.88
C VAL A 76 -27.86 -10.73 -11.46
N ARG A 77 -28.21 -9.44 -11.57
CA ARG A 77 -29.46 -9.00 -12.19
C ARG A 77 -29.48 -9.19 -13.71
N ARG A 78 -28.31 -9.23 -14.37
CA ARG A 78 -28.25 -9.49 -15.82
C ARG A 78 -28.65 -10.92 -16.14
N ARG A 79 -29.49 -11.07 -17.16
CA ARG A 79 -29.85 -12.36 -17.76
C ARG A 79 -29.51 -12.32 -19.26
N PRO A 80 -28.61 -13.17 -19.78
CA PRO A 80 -27.86 -14.22 -19.07
C PRO A 80 -26.71 -13.67 -18.20
N VAL A 81 -26.33 -14.43 -17.19
CA VAL A 81 -25.22 -14.08 -16.29
C VAL A 81 -23.88 -14.25 -17.02
N ASP A 82 -23.07 -13.21 -17.07
CA ASP A 82 -21.74 -13.27 -17.67
C ASP A 82 -20.70 -13.85 -16.69
N GLY A 83 -20.28 -15.08 -16.95
CA GLY A 83 -19.26 -15.75 -16.15
C GLY A 83 -17.90 -15.03 -16.14
N PHE A 84 -17.57 -14.28 -17.20
CA PHE A 84 -16.34 -13.49 -17.24
C PHE A 84 -16.40 -12.33 -16.25
N ALA A 85 -17.50 -11.58 -16.22
CA ALA A 85 -17.71 -10.52 -15.24
C ALA A 85 -17.65 -11.03 -13.79
N ILE A 86 -18.20 -12.22 -13.51
CA ILE A 86 -18.08 -12.86 -12.19
C ILE A 86 -16.63 -13.19 -11.86
N ALA A 87 -15.91 -13.86 -12.76
CA ALA A 87 -14.51 -14.22 -12.54
C ALA A 87 -13.65 -12.97 -12.28
N LEU A 88 -13.93 -11.88 -13.01
CA LEU A 88 -13.23 -10.61 -12.88
C LEU A 88 -13.55 -9.93 -11.54
N LEU A 89 -14.81 -9.96 -11.08
CA LEU A 89 -15.19 -9.48 -9.74
C LEU A 89 -14.56 -10.30 -8.61
N VAL A 90 -14.58 -11.63 -8.72
CA VAL A 90 -13.98 -12.53 -7.71
C VAL A 90 -12.47 -12.31 -7.65
N GLY A 91 -11.80 -12.19 -8.80
CA GLY A 91 -10.38 -11.85 -8.87
C GLY A 91 -10.10 -10.48 -8.25
N GLY A 92 -10.87 -9.46 -8.61
CA GLY A 92 -10.74 -8.11 -8.05
C GLY A 92 -10.91 -8.08 -6.53
N LEU A 93 -11.90 -8.81 -6.01
CA LEU A 93 -12.13 -8.96 -4.58
C LEU A 93 -10.93 -9.65 -3.91
N PHE A 94 -10.47 -10.79 -4.44
CA PHE A 94 -9.33 -11.52 -3.90
C PHE A 94 -8.06 -10.66 -3.83
N PHE A 95 -7.73 -9.96 -4.91
CA PHE A 95 -6.56 -9.06 -4.93
C PHE A 95 -6.71 -7.90 -3.94
N SER A 96 -7.90 -7.29 -3.88
CA SER A 96 -8.14 -6.18 -2.96
C SER A 96 -8.02 -6.54 -1.49
N LEU A 97 -8.28 -7.80 -1.12
CA LEU A 97 -8.12 -8.30 0.25
C LEU A 97 -6.68 -8.70 0.57
N ARG A 98 -5.84 -8.94 -0.44
CA ARG A 98 -4.47 -9.43 -0.26
C ARG A 98 -3.50 -8.33 0.16
N MET A 99 -3.57 -7.15 -0.46
CA MET A 99 -2.64 -6.03 -0.21
C MET A 99 -3.35 -4.69 -0.29
N ARG A 100 -2.99 -3.73 0.57
CA ARG A 100 -3.50 -2.35 0.50
C ARG A 100 -3.32 -1.71 -0.87
N ARG A 101 -2.18 -2.01 -1.52
CA ARG A 101 -1.86 -1.49 -2.86
C ARG A 101 -2.81 -2.00 -3.94
N ASP A 102 -3.53 -3.09 -3.73
CA ASP A 102 -4.40 -3.68 -4.77
C ASP A 102 -5.85 -3.18 -4.67
N VAL A 103 -6.18 -2.29 -3.73
CA VAL A 103 -7.53 -1.74 -3.57
C VAL A 103 -7.98 -0.95 -4.81
N TRP A 104 -7.08 -0.24 -5.50
CA TRP A 104 -7.43 0.48 -6.72
C TRP A 104 -7.85 -0.47 -7.85
N PHE A 105 -7.31 -1.70 -7.87
CA PHE A 105 -7.66 -2.72 -8.86
C PHE A 105 -9.14 -3.12 -8.73
N ALA A 106 -9.63 -3.33 -7.50
CA ALA A 106 -11.06 -3.55 -7.24
C ALA A 106 -11.95 -2.43 -7.77
N SER A 107 -11.52 -1.16 -7.62
CA SER A 107 -12.27 -0.01 -8.15
C SER A 107 -12.36 -0.03 -9.67
N VAL A 108 -11.26 -0.35 -10.36
CA VAL A 108 -11.23 -0.47 -11.83
C VAL A 108 -12.09 -1.64 -12.29
N VAL A 109 -12.00 -2.79 -11.62
CA VAL A 109 -12.83 -3.97 -11.87
C VAL A 109 -14.31 -3.65 -11.71
N ALA A 110 -14.70 -3.01 -10.61
CA ALA A 110 -16.09 -2.65 -10.38
C ALA A 110 -16.56 -1.65 -11.45
N LEU A 111 -15.78 -0.61 -11.76
CA LEU A 111 -16.15 0.39 -12.76
C LEU A 111 -16.30 -0.20 -14.17
N THR A 112 -15.41 -1.12 -14.55
CA THR A 112 -15.49 -1.80 -15.86
C THR A 112 -16.76 -2.63 -15.97
N VAL A 113 -17.10 -3.38 -14.92
CA VAL A 113 -18.36 -4.14 -14.85
C VAL A 113 -19.57 -3.20 -14.90
N LEU A 114 -19.58 -2.12 -14.11
CA LEU A 114 -20.67 -1.14 -14.11
C LEU A 114 -20.83 -0.44 -15.46
N ARG A 115 -19.73 -0.13 -16.14
CA ARG A 115 -19.77 0.52 -17.46
C ARG A 115 -20.37 -0.39 -18.51
N ASP A 116 -20.06 -1.68 -18.46
CA ASP A 116 -20.57 -2.65 -19.44
C ASP A 116 -22.06 -2.96 -19.26
N SER A 117 -22.68 -2.52 -18.16
CA SER A 117 -24.11 -2.77 -17.91
C SER A 117 -25.01 -2.28 -19.00
N GLY A 118 -24.65 -1.20 -19.68
CA GLY A 118 -25.49 -0.61 -20.72
C GLY A 118 -26.88 -0.16 -20.24
N GLU A 119 -27.32 -0.52 -19.04
CA GLU A 119 -28.53 -0.04 -18.41
C GLU A 119 -28.40 1.48 -18.34
N VAL A 120 -29.21 2.13 -19.16
CA VAL A 120 -29.64 3.50 -18.95
C VAL A 120 -30.48 3.48 -17.68
N ILE A 121 -29.82 3.30 -16.54
CA ILE A 121 -30.46 3.40 -15.24
C ILE A 121 -30.95 4.84 -15.20
N GLY A 122 -32.28 5.03 -15.25
CA GLY A 122 -32.88 6.36 -15.23
C GLY A 122 -32.23 7.20 -14.13
N PRO A 123 -31.88 8.47 -14.41
CA PRO A 123 -30.93 9.25 -13.60
C PRO A 123 -31.33 9.34 -12.11
N ARG A 124 -32.64 9.23 -11.83
CA ARG A 124 -33.25 9.34 -10.50
C ARG A 124 -33.14 8.08 -9.65
N MET A 125 -33.26 6.89 -10.25
CA MET A 125 -33.21 5.61 -9.52
C MET A 125 -31.76 5.17 -9.27
N ARG A 126 -30.85 5.55 -10.19
CA ARG A 126 -29.41 5.34 -10.04
C ARG A 126 -28.85 6.15 -8.87
N THR A 127 -29.22 7.42 -8.76
CA THR A 127 -28.78 8.28 -7.66
C THR A 127 -29.36 7.84 -6.33
N LEU A 128 -30.66 7.49 -6.26
CA LEU A 128 -31.26 7.03 -5.00
C LEU A 128 -30.70 5.69 -4.50
N ALA A 129 -30.43 4.73 -5.38
CA ALA A 129 -29.83 3.46 -4.98
C ALA A 129 -28.37 3.65 -4.53
N VAL A 130 -27.60 4.48 -5.23
CA VAL A 130 -26.20 4.78 -4.88
C VAL A 130 -26.13 5.58 -3.59
N VAL A 131 -26.90 6.67 -3.48
CA VAL A 131 -26.99 7.47 -2.26
C VAL A 131 -27.50 6.61 -1.12
N GLY A 132 -28.47 5.73 -1.35
CA GLY A 132 -28.98 4.81 -0.34
C GLY A 132 -27.93 3.82 0.15
N ILE A 133 -27.18 3.19 -0.74
CA ILE A 133 -26.09 2.26 -0.36
C ILE A 133 -24.97 3.02 0.34
N VAL A 134 -24.52 4.15 -0.21
CA VAL A 134 -23.48 4.99 0.39
C VAL A 134 -23.92 5.49 1.76
N ALA A 135 -25.12 6.05 1.88
CA ALA A 135 -25.66 6.54 3.15
C ALA A 135 -25.86 5.41 4.16
N ALA A 136 -26.32 4.23 3.75
CA ALA A 136 -26.45 3.07 4.63
C ALA A 136 -25.08 2.58 5.12
N THR A 137 -24.07 2.51 4.24
CA THR A 137 -22.70 2.18 4.64
C THR A 137 -22.10 3.24 5.57
N PHE A 138 -22.37 4.52 5.30
CA PHE A 138 -21.89 5.63 6.12
C PHE A 138 -22.56 5.66 7.51
N LEU A 139 -23.87 5.43 7.57
CA LEU A 139 -24.63 5.31 8.83
C LEU A 139 -24.18 4.09 9.64
N ALA A 140 -23.99 2.95 8.99
CA ALA A 140 -23.46 1.75 9.64
C ALA A 140 -22.06 2.00 10.21
N LEU A 141 -21.18 2.67 9.45
CA LEU A 141 -19.85 3.10 9.91
C LEU A 141 -19.93 4.04 11.10
N HIS A 142 -20.80 5.04 11.03
CA HIS A 142 -20.94 6.03 12.09
C HIS A 142 -21.48 5.38 13.37
N ALA A 143 -22.42 4.44 13.25
CA ALA A 143 -22.93 3.66 14.36
C ALA A 143 -21.86 2.75 14.99
N ILE A 144 -21.02 2.08 14.19
CA ILE A 144 -19.91 1.26 14.69
C ILE A 144 -18.87 2.11 15.42
N GLN A 145 -18.58 3.32 14.93
CA GLN A 145 -17.67 4.26 15.60
C GLN A 145 -18.25 4.80 16.92
N LEU A 146 -19.54 5.18 16.94
CA LEU A 146 -20.22 5.62 18.16
C LEU A 146 -20.31 4.52 19.22
N ALA A 147 -20.40 3.25 18.80
CA ALA A 147 -20.40 2.11 19.70
C ALA A 147 -19.03 1.80 20.32
N GLY A 148 -17.96 2.52 19.95
CA GLY A 148 -16.62 2.30 20.51
C GLY A 148 -16.00 0.94 20.16
N LEU A 149 -16.57 0.24 19.17
CA LEU A 149 -16.09 -1.04 18.65
C LEU A 149 -14.97 -0.89 17.60
N GLY A 150 -14.53 0.36 17.36
CA GLY A 150 -13.41 0.65 16.47
C GLY A 150 -12.07 0.19 17.07
N PRO A 151 -11.12 -0.30 16.25
CA PRO A 151 -9.77 -0.56 16.71
C PRO A 151 -9.16 0.73 17.28
N PRO A 152 -8.31 0.66 18.32
CA PRO A 152 -7.62 1.84 18.83
C PRO A 152 -6.86 2.52 17.68
N ALA A 153 -7.11 3.82 17.51
CA ALA A 153 -6.78 4.63 16.34
C ALA A 153 -5.28 4.80 16.05
N ASP A 154 -4.41 4.08 16.76
CA ASP A 154 -2.97 4.27 16.69
C ASP A 154 -2.22 2.95 16.43
N PRO A 155 -2.35 2.37 15.22
CA PRO A 155 -1.53 1.23 14.80
C PRO A 155 -0.03 1.58 14.76
N GLY A 156 0.32 2.87 14.74
CA GLY A 156 1.69 3.36 14.86
C GLY A 156 2.30 3.11 16.23
N ALA A 157 1.52 3.28 17.31
CA ALA A 157 2.00 3.12 18.68
C ALA A 157 2.41 1.67 19.00
N ALA A 158 1.61 0.69 18.53
CA ALA A 158 1.93 -0.73 18.69
C ALA A 158 3.18 -1.15 17.88
N ASN A 159 3.37 -0.58 16.69
CA ASN A 159 4.56 -0.87 15.88
C ASN A 159 5.84 -0.23 16.44
N THR A 160 5.74 0.93 17.10
CA THR A 160 6.90 1.54 17.77
C THR A 160 7.39 0.75 18.98
N GLU A 161 6.50 -0.03 19.62
CA GLU A 161 6.87 -0.93 20.72
C GLU A 161 7.57 -2.20 20.22
N ILE A 162 7.06 -2.81 19.14
CA ILE A 162 7.62 -4.05 18.56
C ILE A 162 8.91 -3.78 17.76
N TYR A 163 8.98 -2.64 17.06
CA TYR A 163 10.15 -2.21 16.30
C TYR A 163 10.61 -0.85 16.81
N PRO A 164 11.35 -0.81 17.93
CA PRO A 164 11.98 0.42 18.37
C PRO A 164 12.99 0.86 17.30
N SER A 165 12.54 1.72 16.40
CA SER A 165 13.37 2.39 15.38
C SER A 165 14.43 3.32 16.00
N GLY A 166 14.56 3.30 17.34
CA GLY A 166 15.63 3.87 18.15
C GLY A 166 17.03 3.32 17.89
N ARG A 167 17.26 2.52 16.83
CA ARG A 167 18.61 2.15 16.39
C ARG A 167 19.35 3.28 15.64
N ARG A 168 18.78 4.49 15.53
CA ARG A 168 19.56 5.69 15.12
C ARG A 168 20.66 6.06 16.11
N ASN A 169 20.61 5.54 17.34
CA ASN A 169 21.60 5.88 18.38
C ASN A 169 22.71 4.83 18.54
N MET A 170 22.64 3.68 17.83
CA MET A 170 23.65 2.62 17.98
C MET A 170 24.96 2.95 17.26
N PHE A 171 24.91 3.74 16.18
CA PHE A 171 26.12 4.27 15.54
C PHE A 171 26.74 5.46 16.29
N ALA A 172 26.00 6.12 17.18
CA ALA A 172 26.51 7.24 17.97
C ALA A 172 27.28 6.82 19.24
N ARG A 173 27.21 5.54 19.66
CA ARG A 173 27.90 5.05 20.87
C ARG A 173 29.13 4.17 20.62
N ALA A 174 29.42 3.78 19.37
CA ALA A 174 30.63 3.04 19.06
C ALA A 174 31.91 3.91 19.02
N THR A 175 31.81 5.24 19.05
CA THR A 175 32.95 6.14 18.80
C THR A 175 33.61 6.81 20.00
N CYS A 176 33.13 6.65 21.25
CA CYS A 176 33.75 7.33 22.39
C CYS A 176 33.86 6.46 23.65
N ARG A 177 34.72 5.44 23.58
CA ARG A 177 35.32 4.82 24.79
C ARG A 177 36.82 5.11 24.88
N GLY A 178 37.24 6.28 24.40
CA GLY A 178 38.58 6.84 24.56
C GLY A 178 38.49 8.21 25.25
N ARG A 179 39.21 8.37 26.34
CA ARG A 179 39.23 9.57 27.21
C ARG A 179 39.98 10.71 26.49
N CYS A 180 39.29 11.48 25.64
CA CYS A 180 39.84 12.73 25.08
C CYS A 180 39.94 13.83 26.14
N SER A 181 41.15 14.05 26.65
CA SER A 181 41.54 15.32 27.27
C SER A 181 41.96 16.28 26.15
N ILE A 182 41.19 17.34 25.91
CA ILE A 182 41.56 18.39 24.95
C ILE A 182 42.54 19.32 25.65
N ARG A 183 43.83 19.21 25.30
CA ARG A 183 44.85 20.23 25.61
C ARG A 183 44.98 21.15 24.40
N SER A 184 44.57 22.40 24.57
CA SER A 184 44.66 23.48 23.59
C SER A 184 46.12 23.89 23.38
N THR A 185 46.68 23.61 22.21
CA THR A 185 47.87 24.31 21.69
C THR A 185 47.48 25.01 20.41
N GLY A 186 47.48 26.34 20.47
CA GLY A 186 47.10 27.22 19.38
C GLY A 186 48.08 27.12 18.21
N VAL A 187 47.52 26.91 17.02
CA VAL A 187 48.14 27.26 15.75
C VAL A 187 47.09 28.03 14.98
N ALA A 188 47.30 29.34 14.87
CA ALA A 188 46.46 30.23 14.09
C ALA A 188 46.85 30.10 12.62
N ILE A 189 45.94 29.55 11.81
CA ILE A 189 46.03 29.58 10.35
C ILE A 189 44.98 30.58 9.87
N SER A 190 45.44 31.75 9.41
CA SER A 190 44.60 32.76 8.79
C SER A 190 44.22 32.33 7.38
N LEU A 191 42.93 32.10 7.14
CA LEU A 191 42.35 31.96 5.81
C LEU A 191 41.51 33.21 5.47
N PRO A 192 41.58 33.73 4.23
CA PRO A 192 40.83 34.91 3.83
C PRO A 192 39.35 34.60 3.58
N HIS A 193 38.53 35.46 4.19
CA HIS A 193 37.14 35.82 3.88
C HIS A 193 36.30 34.83 3.04
N SER A 194 35.44 34.07 3.73
CA SER A 194 34.20 33.52 3.17
C SER A 194 33.00 34.00 4.00
N PRO A 195 31.89 34.38 3.35
CA PRO A 195 30.73 34.96 4.01
C PRO A 195 30.06 33.96 4.97
N SER A 196 29.72 34.49 6.13
CA SER A 196 29.21 33.84 7.33
C SER A 196 27.97 32.99 7.11
N ILE A 197 28.13 31.67 7.16
CA ILE A 197 27.06 30.74 7.53
C ILE A 197 27.18 30.47 9.03
N PRO A 198 26.12 30.59 9.84
CA PRO A 198 26.17 30.30 11.27
C PRO A 198 26.45 28.80 11.49
N SER A 199 27.73 28.48 11.68
CA SER A 199 28.20 27.15 12.01
C SER A 199 27.86 26.86 13.49
N ARG A 200 26.95 25.92 13.69
CA ARG A 200 26.64 25.38 15.00
C ARG A 200 27.83 24.53 15.46
N SER A 201 28.71 25.14 16.25
CA SER A 201 29.87 24.52 16.90
C SER A 201 29.45 23.24 17.61
N THR A 202 29.72 22.10 16.98
CA THR A 202 29.72 20.79 17.63
C THR A 202 31.18 20.46 17.84
N GLY A 203 31.66 20.70 19.06
CA GLY A 203 33.06 20.57 19.45
C GLY A 203 33.66 19.23 19.04
N GLY A 204 34.70 19.29 18.20
CA GLY A 204 35.51 18.14 17.82
C GLY A 204 36.32 17.63 19.01
N ARG A 205 36.26 16.32 19.24
CA ARG A 205 37.16 15.58 20.15
C ARG A 205 38.06 14.68 19.30
N THR A 206 39.37 14.91 19.34
CA THR A 206 40.41 14.08 18.72
C THR A 206 40.99 13.11 19.75
N CYS A 207 40.79 11.80 19.55
CA CYS A 207 41.31 10.73 20.42
C CYS A 207 42.75 10.36 20.00
N THR A 208 43.73 10.57 20.88
CA THR A 208 45.05 9.93 20.79
C THR A 208 45.08 8.69 21.69
N ALA A 209 45.64 7.59 21.16
CA ALA A 209 45.77 6.32 21.85
C ALA A 209 46.88 6.36 22.91
N ALA A 210 46.64 5.73 24.07
CA ALA A 210 47.62 5.59 25.14
C ALA A 210 48.62 4.47 24.80
N PRO A 211 49.92 4.64 25.11
CA PRO A 211 50.89 3.56 25.04
C PRO A 211 50.70 2.56 26.19
N ALA A 212 51.08 1.31 25.91
CA ALA A 212 50.81 0.09 26.67
C ALA A 212 51.43 0.05 28.07
#